data_AF-V4K6X1-F1
#
_entry.id   AF-V4K6X1-F1
#
_cell.length_a   1.000
_cell.length_b   1.000
_cell.length_c   1.000
_cell.angle_alpha   90.00
_cell.angle_beta   90.00
_cell.angle_gamma   90.00
#
_symmetry.space_group_name_H-M   'P 1'
#
loop_
_entity.id
_entity.type
_entity.pdbx_description
1 polymer ?
#
loop_
_entity_poly.entity_id
_entity_poly.type
_entity_poly.pdbx_seq_one_letter_code
_entity_poly.pdbx_strand_id
1 'polypeptide(L)' 'MPVTEPIRVRKETKEELNKLKVHPRETYDDVITRLIEEYKRCKGI' A
#
# COMPACT_ATOMS: atom_id res chain seq x y z
N MET A 1 8.74 2.79 -17.06
CA MET A 1 7.79 2.91 -15.94
C MET A 1 7.29 1.52 -15.62
N PRO A 2 7.15 1.13 -14.34
CA PRO A 2 6.57 -0.18 -13.99
C PRO A 2 5.17 -0.29 -14.59
N VAL A 3 4.78 -1.50 -14.98
CA VAL A 3 3.43 -1.78 -15.47
C VAL A 3 2.49 -1.73 -14.28
N THR A 4 1.48 -0.86 -14.34
CA THR A 4 0.48 -0.71 -13.26
C THR A 4 -0.89 -1.15 -13.74
N GLU A 5 -1.59 -1.91 -12.91
CA GLU A 5 -2.99 -2.31 -13.12
C GLU A 5 -3.90 -1.51 -12.16
N PRO A 6 -5.03 -0.95 -12.61
CA PRO A 6 -5.93 -0.20 -11.75
C PRO A 6 -6.71 -1.13 -10.81
N ILE A 7 -6.60 -0.91 -9.50
CA ILE A 7 -7.40 -1.60 -8.49
C ILE A 7 -8.55 -0.72 -7.99
N ARG A 8 -9.74 -1.30 -7.86
CA ARG A 8 -10.88 -0.61 -7.24
C ARG A 8 -10.91 -0.90 -5.75
N VAL A 9 -10.87 0.14 -4.94
CA VAL A 9 -10.95 0.07 -3.47
C VAL A 9 -12.05 0.98 -2.95
N ARG A 10 -12.52 0.72 -1.73
CA ARG A 10 -13.46 1.62 -1.04
C ARG A 10 -12.79 2.94 -0.71
N LYS A 11 -13.59 4.01 -0.58
CA LYS A 11 -13.09 5.34 -0.20
C LYS A 11 -12.38 5.31 1.16
N GLU A 12 -12.98 4.62 2.13
CA GLU A 12 -12.40 4.39 3.46
C GLU A 12 -11.01 3.74 3.39
N THR A 13 -10.85 2.68 2.57
CA THR A 13 -9.57 2.01 2.37
C THR A 13 -8.51 2.96 1.78
N LYS A 14 -8.89 3.79 0.80
CA LYS A 14 -7.99 4.80 0.23
C LYS A 14 -7.54 5.83 1.28
N GLU A 15 -8.45 6.25 2.15
CA GLU A 15 -8.14 7.19 3.24
C GLU A 15 -7.17 6.57 4.26
N GLU A 16 -7.37 5.32 4.65
CA GLU A 16 -6.44 4.59 5.51
C GLU A 16 -5.05 4.43 4.86
N LEU A 17 -4.99 4.04 3.59
CA LEU A 17 -3.73 3.98 2.84
C LEU A 17 -3.02 5.36 2.80
N ASN A 18 -3.78 6.45 2.74
CA ASN A 18 -3.22 7.80 2.75
C ASN A 18 -2.66 8.19 4.13
N LYS A 19 -3.30 7.76 5.22
CA LYS A 19 -2.78 7.94 6.60
C LYS A 19 -1.52 7.13 6.87
N LEU A 20 -1.38 5.98 6.22
CA LEU A 20 -0.23 5.09 6.35
C LEU A 20 1.01 5.59 5.62
N LYS A 21 0.90 6.62 4.78
CA LYS A 21 2.05 7.25 4.12
C LYS A 21 2.99 7.87 5.15
N VAL A 22 4.25 7.49 5.09
CA VAL A 22 5.37 8.05 5.86
C VAL A 22 5.75 9.44 5.33
N HIS A 23 5.54 9.70 4.04
CA HIS A 23 5.82 11.00 3.44
C HIS A 23 4.80 11.38 2.35
N PRO A 24 4.57 12.69 2.09
CA PRO A 24 3.54 13.14 1.15
C PRO A 24 3.70 12.62 -0.29
N ARG A 25 4.94 12.30 -0.70
CA ARG A 25 5.27 11.81 -2.04
C ARG A 25 5.22 10.29 -2.18
N GLU A 26 4.95 9.54 -1.10
CA GLU A 26 4.82 8.10 -1.17
C GLU A 26 3.72 7.70 -2.13
N THR A 27 4.05 6.74 -3.00
CA THR A 27 3.05 6.13 -3.86
C THR A 27 2.23 5.13 -3.05
N TYR A 28 1.03 4.80 -3.53
CA TYR A 28 0.27 3.72 -2.90
C TYR A 28 0.96 2.37 -3.10
N ASP A 29 1.76 2.21 -4.15
CA ASP A 29 2.49 0.98 -4.42
C ASP A 29 3.57 0.72 -3.36
N ASP A 30 4.29 1.76 -2.94
CA ASP A 30 5.27 1.68 -1.84
C ASP A 30 4.59 1.32 -0.51
N VAL A 31 3.46 1.99 -0.20
CA VAL A 31 2.67 1.69 1.01
C VAL A 31 2.19 0.24 0.99
N ILE A 32 1.61 -0.20 -0.12
CA ILE A 32 1.08 -1.56 -0.26
C ILE A 32 2.22 -2.59 -0.18
N THR A 33 3.35 -2.34 -0.82
CA THR A 33 4.53 -3.21 -0.76
C THR A 33 5.00 -3.40 0.67
N ARG A 34 5.14 -2.31 1.43
CA ARG A 34 5.50 -2.37 2.85
C ARG A 34 4.48 -3.13 3.70
N LEU A 35 3.19 -2.94 3.44
CA LEU A 35 2.13 -3.70 4.12
C LEU A 35 2.20 -5.21 3.82
N ILE A 36 2.49 -5.57 2.56
CA ILE A 36 2.67 -6.96 2.14
C ILE A 36 3.90 -7.58 2.82
N GLU A 37 5.02 -6.86 2.86
CA GLU A 37 6.25 -7.32 3.54
C GLU A 37 6.02 -7.53 5.03
N GLU A 38 5.35 -6.60 5.71
CA GLU A 38 5.01 -6.74 7.13
C GLU A 38 4.06 -7.93 7.37
N TYR A 39 3.08 -8.13 6.49
CA TYR A 39 2.20 -9.29 6.55
C TYR A 39 2.97 -10.61 6.37
N LYS A 40 3.88 -10.69 5.40
CA LYS A 40 4.76 -11.84 5.19
C LYS A 40 5.63 -12.12 6.41
N ARG A 41 6.25 -11.08 6.98
CA ARG A 41 7.04 -11.17 8.21
C ARG A 41 6.23 -11.71 9.39
N CYS A 42 5.00 -11.23 9.56
CA CYS A 42 4.12 -11.67 10.66
C CYS A 42 3.58 -13.10 10.47
N LYS A 43 3.36 -13.52 9.21
CA LYS A 43 2.86 -14.86 8.88
C LYS A 43 3.95 -15.91 8.71
N GLY A 44 5.22 -15.50 8.62
CA GLY A 44 6.36 -16.39 8.42
C GLY A 44 6.37 -17.07 7.04
N ILE A 45 5.80 -16.40 6.02
CA ILE A 45 5.78 -16.83 4.62
C ILE A 45 6.69 -15.98 3.75
#